data_AF-A0A4R0RAF0-F1
#
_entry.id   AF-A0A4R0RAF0-F1
#
_cell.length_a   1.000
_cell.length_b   1.000
_cell.length_c   1.000
_cell.angle_alpha   90.00
_cell.angle_beta   90.00
_cell.angle_gamma   90.00
#
_symmetry.space_group_name_H-M   'P 1'
#
loop_
_entity.id
_entity.type
_entity.pdbx_description
1 polymer ?
#
loop_
_entity_poly.entity_id
_entity_poly.type
_entity_poly.pdbx_seq_one_letter_code
_entity_poly.pdbx_strand_id
1 'polypeptide(L)'
;MYLPYLADLQALPSSCTDVLLACLAMLQRGLLCLTAFLATSSSFIRGNNVVVGAEAQYLLGLGIGDITGPVVETNMMGYANLPQTDTGLHMRQRSRAWIIADAANSSRRVVFINADIAMGDTGIRRSIVANLSSLYPGLYTTANIALSSTHQHSGVGGYLEDLLPQLTSLGYVRQTADAIVAGTVLAVQRAHDSLALGRLRVGNTTVVGANLNRSPSAYLANPEEERRRYGGDQDGELSLLRFEDEGGNARGFLSFFPVHGTSLYENNTLVSGDNKGMAAYLYE
;
A
#
# COMPACT_ATOMS: atom_id res chain seq x y z
N MET A 1 38.43 16.84 -59.58
CA MET A 1 37.67 16.24 -60.70
C MET A 1 36.25 16.07 -60.20
N TYR A 2 35.31 16.77 -60.85
CA TYR A 2 33.99 17.17 -60.32
C TYR A 2 32.97 16.03 -60.23
N LEU A 3 32.15 16.04 -59.17
CA LEU A 3 30.93 15.24 -58.98
C LEU A 3 29.83 15.70 -59.97
N PRO A 4 29.05 14.81 -60.61
CA PRO A 4 27.96 15.22 -61.49
C PRO A 4 26.63 15.45 -60.72
N TYR A 5 26.05 16.62 -61.00
CA TYR A 5 24.63 16.93 -61.18
C TYR A 5 23.58 16.31 -60.24
N LEU A 6 23.13 17.13 -59.28
CA LEU A 6 21.77 17.08 -58.75
C LEU A 6 20.79 17.42 -59.89
N ALA A 7 19.75 16.62 -60.06
CA ALA A 7 18.73 16.82 -61.09
C ALA A 7 18.02 18.17 -60.90
N ASP A 8 17.98 18.97 -61.96
CA ASP A 8 17.30 20.26 -62.00
C ASP A 8 15.78 20.05 -62.13
N LEU A 9 15.06 20.29 -61.04
CA LEU A 9 13.60 20.14 -60.94
C LEU A 9 12.82 21.08 -61.87
N GLN A 10 13.47 22.10 -62.46
CA GLN A 10 12.84 23.05 -63.38
C GLN A 10 12.65 22.51 -64.81
N ALA A 11 13.21 21.34 -65.14
CA ALA A 11 13.13 20.76 -66.48
C ALA A 11 11.89 19.85 -66.71
N LEU A 12 11.03 19.69 -65.70
CA LEU A 12 9.84 18.82 -65.79
C LEU A 12 8.60 19.61 -66.28
N PRO A 13 7.72 18.99 -67.11
CA PRO A 13 6.42 19.58 -67.46
C PRO A 13 5.61 19.91 -66.20
N SER A 14 4.84 21.01 -66.21
CA SER A 14 4.06 21.48 -65.04
C SER A 14 3.16 20.39 -64.43
N SER A 15 2.61 19.50 -65.25
CA SER A 15 1.81 18.35 -64.78
C SER A 15 2.63 17.33 -63.98
N CYS A 16 3.91 17.13 -64.30
CA CYS A 16 4.79 16.23 -63.55
C CYS A 16 5.24 16.84 -62.23
N THR A 17 5.48 18.15 -62.18
CA THR A 17 5.80 18.85 -60.94
C THR A 17 4.61 18.83 -59.97
N ASP A 18 3.39 18.97 -60.48
CA ASP A 18 2.16 18.91 -59.66
C ASP A 18 1.94 17.51 -59.06
N VAL A 19 2.20 16.45 -59.83
CA VAL A 19 2.14 15.07 -59.33
C VAL A 19 3.21 14.81 -58.26
N LEU A 20 4.45 15.30 -58.48
CA LEU A 20 5.52 15.18 -57.50
C LEU A 20 5.21 15.93 -56.19
N LEU A 21 4.66 17.15 -56.30
CA LEU A 21 4.21 17.94 -55.14
C LEU A 21 3.05 17.25 -54.41
N ALA A 22 2.11 16.64 -55.12
CA ALA A 22 1.02 15.87 -54.51
C ALA A 22 1.52 14.62 -53.78
N CYS A 23 2.49 13.90 -54.35
CA CYS A 23 3.13 12.74 -53.71
C CYS A 23 3.91 13.15 -52.44
N LEU A 24 4.66 14.26 -52.49
CA LEU A 24 5.35 14.83 -51.33
C LEU A 24 4.36 15.25 -50.24
N ALA A 25 3.24 15.88 -50.59
CA ALA A 25 2.19 16.27 -49.65
C ALA A 25 1.51 15.06 -49.01
N MET A 26 1.27 13.97 -49.77
CA MET A 26 0.74 12.71 -49.25
C MET A 26 1.71 12.02 -48.29
N LEU A 27 3.00 11.97 -48.63
CA LEU A 27 4.07 11.46 -47.76
C LEU A 27 4.19 12.28 -46.47
N GLN A 28 4.12 13.60 -46.57
CA GLN A 28 4.18 14.49 -45.41
C GLN A 28 2.94 14.33 -44.51
N ARG A 29 1.74 14.15 -45.09
CA ARG A 29 0.52 13.82 -44.34
C ARG A 29 0.58 12.43 -43.71
N GLY A 30 1.13 11.43 -44.40
CA GLY A 30 1.38 10.10 -43.85
C GLY A 30 2.36 10.13 -42.68
N LEU A 31 3.42 10.92 -42.78
CA LEU A 31 4.39 11.14 -41.72
C LEU A 31 3.78 11.91 -40.53
N LEU A 32 2.90 12.87 -40.78
CA LEU A 32 2.15 13.58 -39.73
C LEU A 32 1.14 12.66 -39.02
N CYS A 33 0.45 11.78 -39.75
CA CYS A 33 -0.44 10.79 -39.14
C CYS A 33 0.34 9.72 -38.35
N LEU A 34 1.51 9.28 -38.84
CA LEU A 34 2.38 8.34 -38.14
C LEU A 34 2.99 8.97 -36.87
N THR A 35 3.41 10.24 -36.93
CA THR A 35 3.88 10.99 -35.76
C THR A 35 2.74 11.26 -34.77
N ALA A 36 1.51 11.52 -35.22
CA ALA A 36 0.34 11.63 -34.35
C ALA A 36 -0.02 10.29 -33.67
N PHE A 37 0.07 9.16 -34.40
CA PHE A 37 -0.15 7.81 -33.88
C PHE A 37 0.93 7.38 -32.86
N LEU A 38 2.19 7.75 -33.12
CA LEU A 38 3.30 7.55 -32.19
C LEU A 38 3.27 8.53 -30.99
N ALA A 39 2.70 9.72 -31.17
CA ALA A 39 2.47 10.69 -30.09
C ALA A 39 1.30 10.28 -29.16
N THR A 40 0.31 9.54 -29.65
CA THR A 40 -0.71 8.90 -28.78
C THR A 40 -0.17 7.68 -28.02
N SER A 41 1.03 7.20 -28.35
CA SER A 41 1.69 6.07 -27.68
C SER A 41 3.00 6.47 -26.96
N SER A 42 3.20 7.77 -26.68
CA SER A 42 4.38 8.24 -25.95
C SER A 42 4.00 9.21 -24.84
N SER A 43 4.02 8.68 -23.63
CA SER A 43 4.34 9.31 -22.34
C SER A 43 4.58 10.83 -22.37
N PHE A 44 3.69 11.58 -21.72
CA PHE A 44 3.98 12.94 -21.28
C PHE A 44 5.05 12.90 -20.18
N ILE A 45 6.26 13.36 -20.50
CA ILE A 45 7.27 13.68 -19.50
C ILE A 45 6.99 15.09 -18.97
N ARG A 46 6.45 15.18 -17.75
CA ARG A 46 6.54 16.37 -16.91
C ARG A 46 6.41 15.99 -15.43
N GLY A 47 7.53 16.00 -14.70
CA GLY A 47 7.57 15.80 -13.24
C GLY A 47 7.55 14.32 -12.82
N ASN A 48 8.53 13.94 -12.00
CA ASN A 48 8.87 12.57 -11.61
C ASN A 48 7.79 11.88 -10.76
N ASN A 49 6.75 11.33 -11.38
CA ASN A 49 6.15 10.02 -11.07
C ASN A 49 4.85 9.86 -11.87
N VAL A 50 4.98 9.49 -13.15
CA VAL A 50 3.87 8.85 -13.85
C VAL A 50 3.87 7.40 -13.39
N VAL A 51 2.93 7.05 -12.52
CA VAL A 51 2.54 5.66 -12.33
C VAL A 51 1.89 5.25 -13.66
N VAL A 52 2.71 4.75 -14.57
CA VAL A 52 2.22 4.00 -15.73
C VAL A 52 1.50 2.82 -15.12
N GLY A 53 0.16 2.88 -15.08
CA GLY A 53 -0.65 1.74 -14.72
C GLY A 53 -0.31 0.65 -15.73
N ALA A 54 0.56 -0.27 -15.34
CA ALA A 54 0.81 -1.44 -16.13
C ALA A 54 -0.55 -2.12 -16.32
N GLU A 55 -0.97 -2.36 -17.55
CA GLU A 55 -1.97 -3.41 -17.83
C GLU A 55 -1.38 -4.81 -17.58
N ALA A 56 -0.44 -4.91 -16.62
CA ALA A 56 0.07 -6.17 -16.13
C ALA A 56 -1.03 -6.78 -15.27
N GLN A 57 -1.52 -7.93 -15.71
CA GLN A 57 -2.31 -8.79 -14.84
C GLN A 57 -1.39 -9.37 -13.78
N TYR A 58 -1.84 -9.32 -12.53
CA TYR A 58 -1.17 -9.94 -11.39
C TYR A 58 -2.04 -11.07 -10.85
N LEU A 59 -1.41 -12.01 -10.16
CA LEU A 59 -2.14 -12.89 -9.26
C LEU A 59 -2.27 -12.18 -7.91
N LEU A 60 -3.52 -11.89 -7.55
CA LEU A 60 -3.89 -11.09 -6.39
C LEU A 60 -4.60 -11.97 -5.37
N GLY A 61 -4.07 -11.99 -4.15
CA GLY A 61 -4.63 -12.75 -3.02
C GLY A 61 -4.97 -11.83 -1.87
N LEU A 62 -6.16 -11.96 -1.29
CA LEU A 62 -6.62 -11.15 -0.16
C LEU A 62 -7.14 -12.07 0.93
N GLY A 63 -6.73 -11.83 2.18
CA GLY A 63 -7.12 -12.67 3.30
C GLY A 63 -7.21 -11.92 4.60
N ILE A 64 -8.11 -12.36 5.47
CA ILE A 64 -8.35 -11.77 6.78
C ILE A 64 -8.29 -12.88 7.82
N GLY A 65 -7.65 -12.61 8.96
CA GLY A 65 -7.60 -13.50 10.13
C GLY A 65 -7.85 -12.74 11.42
N ASP A 66 -8.51 -13.38 12.37
CA ASP A 66 -8.73 -12.80 13.71
C ASP A 66 -7.44 -12.92 14.53
N ILE A 67 -7.01 -11.81 15.14
CA ILE A 67 -5.82 -11.72 15.98
C ILE A 67 -6.15 -11.25 17.41
N THR A 68 -7.43 -11.28 17.78
CA THR A 68 -7.88 -10.83 19.10
C THR A 68 -7.31 -11.75 20.17
N GLY A 69 -6.52 -11.18 21.08
CA GLY A 69 -5.99 -11.88 22.26
C GLY A 69 -7.02 -11.98 23.40
N PRO A 70 -6.56 -12.19 24.65
CA PRO A 70 -7.41 -12.09 25.83
C PRO A 70 -8.06 -10.72 25.93
N VAL A 71 -9.36 -10.66 26.21
CA VAL A 71 -10.13 -9.40 26.25
C VAL A 71 -10.45 -8.95 27.67
N VAL A 72 -9.86 -9.61 28.67
CA VAL A 72 -10.01 -9.31 30.10
C VAL A 72 -8.68 -9.56 30.80
N GLU A 73 -8.41 -8.82 31.87
CA GLU A 73 -7.29 -9.03 32.80
C GLU A 73 -5.89 -8.91 32.15
N THR A 74 -5.81 -8.32 30.96
CA THR A 74 -4.56 -7.95 30.29
C THR A 74 -4.45 -6.44 30.18
N ASN A 75 -3.24 -5.90 30.32
CA ASN A 75 -3.03 -4.47 30.09
C ASN A 75 -3.06 -4.14 28.59
N MET A 76 -3.60 -2.98 28.26
CA MET A 76 -3.64 -2.48 26.88
C MET A 76 -2.26 -1.98 26.42
N MET A 77 -1.99 -2.10 25.12
CA MET A 77 -0.78 -1.54 24.50
C MET A 77 -1.05 -0.18 23.87
N GLY A 78 -0.17 0.79 24.13
CA GLY A 78 -0.21 2.12 23.50
C GLY A 78 0.05 3.25 24.48
N TYR A 79 -0.89 3.51 25.38
CA TYR A 79 -0.83 4.64 26.33
C TYR A 79 0.16 4.46 27.48
N ALA A 80 0.74 3.26 27.64
CA ALA A 80 1.70 2.96 28.71
C ALA A 80 1.12 3.26 30.12
N ASN A 81 -0.17 2.98 30.31
CA ASN A 81 -0.91 3.29 31.52
C ASN A 81 -1.20 2.01 32.34
N LEU A 82 -0.53 1.85 33.49
CA LEU A 82 -0.63 0.64 34.33
C LEU A 82 -2.06 0.25 34.77
N PRO A 83 -2.96 1.19 35.13
CA PRO A 83 -4.34 0.88 35.47
C PRO A 83 -5.24 0.58 34.26
N GLN A 84 -4.76 0.77 33.02
CA GLN A 84 -5.54 0.47 31.82
C GLN A 84 -5.49 -1.04 31.55
N THR A 85 -6.51 -1.73 32.04
CA THR A 85 -6.69 -3.18 31.91
C THR A 85 -7.95 -3.46 31.10
N ASP A 86 -7.85 -4.42 30.18
CA ASP A 86 -8.96 -4.92 29.39
C ASP A 86 -10.06 -5.47 30.32
N THR A 87 -11.32 -5.11 30.05
CA THR A 87 -12.52 -5.58 30.76
C THR A 87 -13.59 -6.12 29.81
N GLY A 88 -13.31 -6.17 28.51
CA GLY A 88 -14.22 -6.69 27.52
C GLY A 88 -13.81 -6.39 26.09
N LEU A 89 -14.75 -6.62 25.18
CA LEU A 89 -14.57 -6.47 23.74
C LEU A 89 -15.55 -5.45 23.19
N HIS A 90 -15.05 -4.45 22.48
CA HIS A 90 -15.85 -3.57 21.64
C HIS A 90 -15.89 -4.11 20.21
N MET A 91 -14.72 -4.35 19.61
CA MET A 91 -14.60 -4.94 18.27
C MET A 91 -13.36 -5.83 18.18
N ARG A 92 -13.45 -6.90 17.39
CA ARG A 92 -12.31 -7.81 17.16
C ARG A 92 -11.19 -7.11 16.40
N GLN A 93 -9.97 -7.51 16.71
CA GLN A 93 -8.76 -7.09 16.00
C GLN A 93 -8.49 -8.08 14.85
N ARG A 94 -8.16 -7.57 13.65
CA ARG A 94 -7.89 -8.42 12.49
C ARG A 94 -6.51 -8.17 11.90
N SER A 95 -5.92 -9.23 11.37
CA SER A 95 -4.79 -9.16 10.45
C SER A 95 -5.31 -9.34 9.03
N ARG A 96 -4.89 -8.44 8.16
CA ARG A 96 -5.29 -8.40 6.75
C ARG A 96 -4.04 -8.58 5.90
N ALA A 97 -4.10 -9.48 4.93
CA ALA A 97 -2.99 -9.84 4.09
C ALA A 97 -3.34 -9.63 2.61
N TRP A 98 -2.41 -9.02 1.88
CA TRP A 98 -2.48 -8.80 0.45
C TRP A 98 -1.25 -9.41 -0.20
N ILE A 99 -1.48 -10.33 -1.14
CA ILE A 99 -0.45 -10.97 -1.94
C ILE A 99 -0.52 -10.40 -3.33
N ILE A 100 0.63 -9.95 -3.84
CA ILE A 100 0.81 -9.54 -5.23
C ILE A 100 1.88 -10.46 -5.80
N ALA A 101 1.50 -11.25 -6.81
CA ALA A 101 2.40 -12.17 -7.49
C ALA A 101 2.41 -11.91 -9.01
N ASP A 102 3.57 -12.10 -9.62
CA ASP A 102 3.74 -12.08 -11.07
C ASP A 102 2.89 -13.19 -11.71
N ALA A 103 2.07 -12.85 -12.71
CA ALA A 103 1.21 -13.82 -13.38
C ALA A 103 2.00 -14.85 -14.21
N ALA A 104 3.16 -14.47 -14.76
CA ALA A 104 4.02 -15.37 -15.53
C ALA A 104 4.87 -16.27 -14.62
N ASN A 105 5.20 -15.82 -13.42
CA ASN A 105 5.89 -16.64 -12.43
C ASN A 105 5.42 -16.31 -11.01
N SER A 106 4.41 -17.07 -10.56
CA SER A 106 3.78 -16.83 -9.27
C SER A 106 4.73 -16.96 -8.07
N SER A 107 5.90 -17.59 -8.19
CA SER A 107 6.91 -17.62 -7.11
C SER A 107 7.51 -16.24 -6.82
N ARG A 108 7.49 -15.32 -7.79
CA ARG A 108 7.86 -13.91 -7.60
C ARG A 108 6.66 -13.17 -7.01
N ARG A 109 6.66 -13.04 -5.69
CA ARG A 109 5.55 -12.45 -4.94
C ARG A 109 6.01 -11.65 -3.75
N VAL A 110 5.17 -10.73 -3.33
CA VAL A 110 5.26 -10.03 -2.05
C VAL A 110 3.98 -10.24 -1.25
N VAL A 111 4.11 -10.23 0.07
CA VAL A 111 2.98 -10.21 1.01
C VAL A 111 3.07 -8.96 1.86
N PHE A 112 2.05 -8.13 1.79
CA PHE A 112 1.86 -7.02 2.71
C PHE A 112 0.82 -7.41 3.75
N ILE A 113 1.13 -7.22 5.02
CA ILE A 113 0.28 -7.54 6.15
C ILE A 113 0.02 -6.26 6.93
N ASN A 114 -1.23 -5.96 7.23
CA ASN A 114 -1.61 -4.90 8.16
C ASN A 114 -2.44 -5.49 9.29
N ALA A 115 -1.95 -5.37 10.52
CA ALA A 115 -2.59 -5.91 11.71
C ALA A 115 -3.18 -4.80 12.60
N ASP A 116 -4.36 -5.04 13.16
CA ASP A 116 -5.00 -4.16 14.14
C ASP A 116 -4.31 -4.26 15.51
N ILE A 117 -3.02 -3.93 15.56
CA ILE A 117 -2.16 -3.91 16.76
C ILE A 117 -1.51 -2.54 16.94
N ALA A 118 -0.98 -2.28 18.14
CA ALA A 118 -0.33 -1.02 18.45
C ALA A 118 0.99 -0.83 17.68
N MET A 119 1.81 -1.87 17.57
CA MET A 119 3.04 -1.82 16.78
C MET A 119 3.47 -3.22 16.37
N GLY A 120 4.24 -3.30 15.28
CA GLY A 120 4.99 -4.51 14.96
C GLY A 120 6.10 -4.78 15.97
N ASP A 121 6.51 -6.03 16.07
CA ASP A 121 7.58 -6.50 16.94
C ASP A 121 8.49 -7.46 16.18
N THR A 122 9.78 -7.46 16.51
CA THR A 122 10.76 -8.31 15.83
C THR A 122 10.49 -9.79 16.10
N GLY A 123 10.13 -10.16 17.34
CA GLY A 123 9.75 -11.51 17.72
C GLY A 123 8.47 -11.98 17.04
N ILE A 124 7.41 -11.15 17.02
CA ILE A 124 6.18 -11.43 16.27
C ILE A 124 6.47 -11.64 14.78
N ARG A 125 7.24 -10.74 14.16
CA ARG A 125 7.62 -10.88 12.74
C ARG A 125 8.41 -12.15 12.50
N ARG A 126 9.40 -12.46 13.34
CA ARG A 126 10.23 -13.68 13.25
C ARG A 126 9.36 -14.93 13.31
N SER A 127 8.41 -14.98 14.23
CA SER A 127 7.47 -16.10 14.38
C SER A 127 6.55 -16.26 13.17
N ILE A 128 6.00 -15.16 12.64
CA ILE A 128 5.17 -15.19 11.42
C ILE A 128 5.98 -15.71 10.23
N VAL A 129 7.19 -15.18 10.01
CA VAL A 129 8.07 -15.64 8.92
C VAL A 129 8.41 -17.12 9.09
N ALA A 130 8.79 -17.57 10.28
CA ALA A 130 9.13 -18.96 10.54
C ALA A 130 7.96 -19.92 10.22
N ASN A 131 6.74 -19.58 10.67
CA ASN A 131 5.55 -20.38 10.37
C ASN A 131 5.26 -20.41 8.86
N LEU A 132 5.28 -19.27 8.19
CA LEU A 132 5.01 -19.19 6.74
C LEU A 132 6.08 -19.88 5.90
N SER A 133 7.36 -19.76 6.26
CA SER A 133 8.45 -20.47 5.60
C SER A 133 8.35 -21.99 5.81
N SER A 134 7.86 -22.45 6.97
CA SER A 134 7.62 -23.88 7.21
C SER A 134 6.44 -24.41 6.39
N LEU A 135 5.36 -23.64 6.28
CA LEU A 135 4.16 -24.01 5.52
C LEU A 135 4.38 -23.94 4.00
N TYR A 136 5.19 -22.99 3.55
CA TYR A 136 5.48 -22.72 2.14
C TYR A 136 6.99 -22.57 1.89
N PRO A 137 7.75 -23.69 1.90
CA PRO A 137 9.21 -23.67 1.78
C PRO A 137 9.70 -22.87 0.57
N GLY A 138 10.57 -21.89 0.82
CA GLY A 138 11.20 -21.04 -0.20
C GLY A 138 10.30 -19.94 -0.80
N LEU A 139 9.01 -19.89 -0.45
CA LEU A 139 8.04 -18.98 -1.07
C LEU A 139 7.85 -17.68 -0.29
N TYR A 140 7.68 -17.78 1.03
CA TYR A 140 7.56 -16.64 1.93
C TYR A 140 8.76 -16.58 2.86
N THR A 141 9.49 -15.48 2.77
CA THR A 141 10.78 -15.29 3.43
C THR A 141 10.87 -13.90 4.04
N THR A 142 11.94 -13.63 4.78
CA THR A 142 12.21 -12.30 5.33
C THR A 142 12.33 -11.21 4.26
N ALA A 143 12.61 -11.57 3.00
CA ALA A 143 12.81 -10.63 1.89
C ALA A 143 11.51 -10.13 1.25
N ASN A 144 10.40 -10.87 1.39
CA ASN A 144 9.14 -10.56 0.68
C ASN A 144 7.91 -10.51 1.59
N ILE A 145 8.09 -10.56 2.92
CA ILE A 145 7.04 -10.29 3.90
C ILE A 145 7.25 -8.90 4.54
N ALA A 146 6.27 -8.02 4.33
CA ALA A 146 6.12 -6.76 5.04
C ALA A 146 5.00 -6.87 6.09
N LEU A 147 5.31 -6.53 7.34
CA LEU A 147 4.36 -6.46 8.45
C LEU A 147 4.22 -5.01 8.89
N SER A 148 2.99 -4.52 8.87
CA SER A 148 2.57 -3.19 9.34
C SER A 148 1.47 -3.33 10.38
N SER A 149 1.20 -2.23 11.08
CA SER A 149 0.22 -2.14 12.15
C SER A 149 -0.60 -0.87 12.02
N THR A 150 -1.87 -0.92 12.41
CA THR A 150 -2.74 0.27 12.41
C THR A 150 -2.36 1.29 13.48
N HIS A 151 -1.56 0.91 14.47
CA HIS A 151 -1.19 1.76 15.61
C HIS A 151 -2.41 2.17 16.45
N GLN A 152 -3.29 1.20 16.70
CA GLN A 152 -4.39 1.33 17.66
C GLN A 152 -3.88 1.26 19.11
N HIS A 153 -4.48 2.01 20.03
CA HIS A 153 -4.11 2.07 21.47
C HIS A 153 -5.18 1.48 22.42
N SER A 154 -6.09 0.69 21.86
CA SER A 154 -7.22 0.06 22.54
C SER A 154 -7.25 -1.45 22.30
N GLY A 155 -6.10 -2.12 22.32
CA GLY A 155 -6.05 -3.56 22.15
C GLY A 155 -5.00 -4.20 23.02
N VAL A 156 -4.99 -5.53 22.95
CA VAL A 156 -4.22 -6.40 23.83
C VAL A 156 -2.73 -6.07 23.86
N GLY A 157 -2.15 -6.01 25.06
CA GLY A 157 -0.72 -5.84 25.30
C GLY A 157 0.02 -7.15 25.60
N GLY A 158 1.27 -6.99 26.04
CA GLY A 158 2.12 -8.13 26.47
C GLY A 158 2.69 -9.00 25.36
N TYR A 159 2.73 -8.55 24.10
CA TYR A 159 3.25 -9.36 22.99
C TYR A 159 4.64 -8.94 22.47
N LEU A 160 5.19 -7.85 23.01
CA LEU A 160 6.48 -7.28 22.58
C LEU A 160 7.65 -8.01 23.27
N GLU A 161 8.69 -8.34 22.50
CA GLU A 161 9.86 -9.10 22.99
C GLU A 161 10.73 -8.25 23.94
N ASP A 162 10.81 -6.94 23.71
CA ASP A 162 11.63 -6.02 24.49
C ASP A 162 11.05 -5.71 25.88
N LEU A 163 11.94 -5.49 26.85
CA LEU A 163 11.57 -5.26 28.26
C LEU A 163 10.77 -3.98 28.49
N LEU A 164 11.14 -2.87 27.84
CA LEU A 164 10.55 -1.55 28.09
C LEU A 164 9.01 -1.55 27.95
N PRO A 165 8.41 -2.02 26.84
CA PRO A 165 6.96 -2.09 26.73
C PRO A 165 6.31 -3.11 27.68
N GLN A 166 7.02 -4.18 28.05
CA GLN A 166 6.51 -5.17 28.99
C GLN A 166 6.28 -4.60 30.39
N LEU A 167 6.99 -3.55 30.80
CA LEU A 167 6.79 -2.92 32.12
C LEU A 167 5.33 -2.49 32.33
N THR A 168 4.71 -1.92 31.31
CA THR A 168 3.31 -1.46 31.39
C THR A 168 2.30 -2.55 31.04
N SER A 169 2.76 -3.63 30.40
CA SER A 169 1.97 -4.85 30.19
C SER A 169 2.07 -5.85 31.35
N LEU A 170 2.84 -5.53 32.39
CA LEU A 170 3.18 -6.41 33.52
C LEU A 170 3.81 -7.75 33.09
N GLY A 171 4.52 -7.73 31.97
CA GLY A 171 5.23 -8.89 31.41
C GLY A 171 4.73 -9.31 30.03
N TYR A 172 5.11 -10.53 29.66
CA TYR A 172 4.77 -11.15 28.38
C TYR A 172 3.54 -12.07 28.52
N VAL A 173 2.52 -11.78 27.73
CA VAL A 173 1.27 -12.55 27.65
C VAL A 173 1.33 -13.42 26.39
N ARG A 174 1.75 -14.67 26.59
CA ARG A 174 1.93 -15.63 25.49
C ARG A 174 0.66 -15.83 24.66
N GLN A 175 -0.51 -15.85 25.29
CA GLN A 175 -1.80 -16.00 24.61
C GLN A 175 -2.03 -14.88 23.60
N THR A 176 -1.62 -13.65 23.93
CA THR A 176 -1.72 -12.50 23.00
C THR A 176 -0.81 -12.71 21.80
N ALA A 177 0.46 -13.04 22.04
CA ALA A 177 1.42 -13.24 20.95
C ALA A 177 1.03 -14.42 20.05
N ASP A 178 0.60 -15.53 20.63
CA ASP A 178 0.16 -16.73 19.90
C ASP A 178 -1.08 -16.40 19.04
N ALA A 179 -2.04 -15.62 19.55
CA ALA A 179 -3.21 -15.17 18.79
C ALA A 179 -2.82 -14.28 17.60
N ILE A 180 -1.91 -13.31 17.81
CA ILE A 180 -1.42 -12.42 16.74
C ILE A 180 -0.71 -13.22 15.65
N VAL A 181 0.18 -14.14 16.03
CA VAL A 181 0.94 -14.96 15.09
C VAL A 181 0.01 -15.90 14.32
N ALA A 182 -0.81 -16.68 15.02
CA ALA A 182 -1.69 -17.67 14.39
C ALA A 182 -2.73 -17.01 13.47
N GLY A 183 -3.36 -15.92 13.92
CA GLY A 183 -4.33 -15.18 13.13
C GLY A 183 -3.71 -14.51 11.90
N THR A 184 -2.49 -14.00 12.02
CA THR A 184 -1.76 -13.43 10.88
C THR A 184 -1.34 -14.50 9.87
N VAL A 185 -0.83 -15.64 10.34
CA VAL A 185 -0.50 -16.78 9.47
C VAL A 185 -1.76 -17.24 8.71
N LEU A 186 -2.90 -17.36 9.41
CA LEU A 186 -4.17 -17.72 8.80
C LEU A 186 -4.65 -16.68 7.77
N ALA A 187 -4.47 -15.39 8.03
CA ALA A 187 -4.77 -14.35 7.05
C ALA A 187 -3.97 -14.53 5.75
N VAL A 188 -2.67 -14.85 5.87
CA VAL A 188 -1.82 -15.11 4.70
C VAL A 188 -2.18 -16.41 4.00
N GLN A 189 -2.54 -17.49 4.71
CA GLN A 189 -3.05 -18.72 4.10
C GLN A 189 -4.32 -18.44 3.29
N ARG A 190 -5.28 -17.72 3.86
CA ARG A 190 -6.51 -17.31 3.16
C ARG A 190 -6.20 -16.45 1.94
N ALA A 191 -5.25 -15.52 2.05
CA ALA A 191 -4.79 -14.72 0.92
C ALA A 191 -4.16 -15.59 -0.17
N HIS A 192 -3.33 -16.57 0.20
CA HIS A 192 -2.70 -17.53 -0.71
C HIS A 192 -3.74 -18.35 -1.47
N ASP A 193 -4.73 -18.89 -0.76
CA ASP A 193 -5.78 -19.73 -1.34
C ASP A 193 -6.75 -18.93 -2.22
N SER A 194 -6.80 -17.60 -2.06
CA SER A 194 -7.64 -16.69 -2.84
C SER A 194 -6.93 -16.07 -4.06
N LEU A 195 -5.72 -16.52 -4.40
CA LEU A 195 -4.97 -16.00 -5.54
C LEU A 195 -5.77 -16.16 -6.84
N ALA A 196 -6.05 -15.05 -7.51
CA ALA A 196 -6.73 -15.01 -8.80
C ALA A 196 -6.17 -13.87 -9.66
N LEU A 197 -6.33 -13.99 -10.98
CA LEU A 197 -5.93 -12.92 -11.91
C LEU A 197 -6.70 -11.63 -11.60
N GLY A 198 -6.02 -10.50 -11.73
CA GLY A 198 -6.58 -9.21 -11.42
C GLY A 198 -5.67 -8.05 -11.78
N ARG A 199 -6.14 -6.84 -11.49
CA ARG A 199 -5.44 -5.59 -11.78
C ARG A 199 -5.27 -4.77 -10.51
N LEU A 200 -4.17 -4.02 -10.44
CA LEU A 200 -3.93 -3.06 -9.38
C LEU A 200 -4.21 -1.65 -9.89
N ARG A 201 -4.89 -0.84 -9.08
CA ARG A 201 -5.09 0.60 -9.34
C ARG A 201 -4.55 1.40 -8.17
N VAL A 202 -3.78 2.44 -8.47
CA VAL A 202 -3.31 3.39 -7.47
C VAL A 202 -4.11 4.67 -7.63
N GLY A 203 -4.55 5.24 -6.51
CA GLY A 203 -5.18 6.54 -6.46
C GLY A 203 -4.80 7.27 -5.18
N ASN A 204 -4.98 8.58 -5.17
CA ASN A 204 -4.83 9.39 -3.98
C ASN A 204 -5.95 10.44 -3.91
N THR A 205 -6.18 10.95 -2.71
CA THR A 205 -7.11 12.05 -2.45
C THR A 205 -6.67 12.80 -1.20
N THR A 206 -7.16 14.02 -1.01
CA THR A 206 -7.00 14.74 0.25
C THR A 206 -8.18 14.46 1.17
N VAL A 207 -7.91 14.10 2.42
CA VAL A 207 -8.91 13.97 3.49
C VAL A 207 -8.68 15.10 4.49
N VAL A 208 -9.67 15.97 4.66
CA VAL A 208 -9.61 17.13 5.55
C VAL A 208 -10.30 16.84 6.88
N GLY A 209 -9.78 17.40 7.98
CA GLY A 209 -10.39 17.27 9.31
C GLY A 209 -10.27 15.89 9.96
N ALA A 210 -9.44 15.00 9.40
CA ALA A 210 -9.25 13.63 9.90
C ALA A 210 -7.96 13.44 10.73
N ASN A 211 -7.08 14.42 10.80
CA ASN A 211 -5.88 14.43 11.63
C ASN A 211 -5.48 15.85 12.05
N LEU A 212 -4.61 15.94 13.06
CA LEU A 212 -4.02 17.17 13.57
C LEU A 212 -2.58 16.92 13.99
N ASN A 213 -1.73 17.95 13.91
CA ASN A 213 -0.37 17.88 14.42
C ASN A 213 -0.35 18.10 15.94
N ARG A 214 0.05 17.08 16.69
CA ARG A 214 0.18 17.15 18.16
C ARG A 214 1.49 17.78 18.67
N SER A 215 2.38 18.20 17.77
CA SER A 215 3.68 18.81 18.11
C SER A 215 4.07 19.91 17.12
N PRO A 216 3.24 20.98 16.98
CA PRO A 216 3.47 22.04 16.00
C PRO A 216 4.77 22.80 16.24
N SER A 217 5.20 22.97 17.50
CA SER A 217 6.47 23.62 17.83
C SER A 217 7.69 22.85 17.29
N ALA A 218 7.65 21.51 17.31
CA ALA A 218 8.70 20.68 16.74
C ALA A 218 8.70 20.74 15.21
N TYR A 219 7.51 20.77 14.58
CA TYR A 219 7.41 20.99 13.13
C TYR A 219 8.03 22.34 12.70
N LEU A 220 7.86 23.39 13.50
CA LEU A 220 8.47 24.71 13.25
C LEU A 220 10.00 24.72 13.42
N ALA A 221 10.61 23.64 13.91
CA ALA A 221 12.07 23.48 13.93
C ALA A 221 12.65 22.93 12.62
N ASN A 222 11.82 22.34 11.73
CA ASN A 222 12.26 21.92 10.40
C ASN A 222 12.69 23.15 9.57
N PRO A 223 13.67 23.05 8.64
CA PRO A 223 14.09 24.18 7.82
C PRO A 223 12.92 24.90 7.13
N GLU A 224 12.92 26.24 7.14
CA GLU A 224 11.81 27.00 6.56
C GLU A 224 11.61 26.71 5.05
N GLU A 225 12.70 26.53 4.32
CA GLU A 225 12.66 26.13 2.91
C GLU A 225 11.92 24.80 2.69
N GLU A 226 12.10 23.84 3.60
CA GLU A 226 11.40 22.56 3.55
C GLU A 226 9.91 22.73 3.84
N ARG A 227 9.55 23.44 4.92
CA ARG A 227 8.14 23.65 5.30
C ARG A 227 7.32 24.33 4.20
N ARG A 228 7.92 25.29 3.48
CA ARG A 228 7.27 26.00 2.35
C ARG A 228 6.88 25.08 1.19
N ARG A 229 7.37 23.84 1.14
CA ARG A 229 7.01 22.84 0.12
C ARG A 229 5.68 22.14 0.43
N TYR A 230 5.11 22.34 1.62
CA TYR A 230 3.90 21.67 2.08
C TYR A 230 2.79 22.69 2.39
N GLY A 231 1.53 22.28 2.28
CA GLY A 231 0.37 23.14 2.55
C GLY A 231 0.11 23.42 4.03
N GLY A 232 0.80 22.72 4.93
CA GLY A 232 0.64 22.84 6.37
C GLY A 232 1.47 21.82 7.14
N ASP A 233 1.21 21.71 8.44
CA ASP A 233 1.88 20.82 9.36
C ASP A 233 1.20 19.45 9.52
N GLN A 234 0.21 19.19 8.66
CA GLN A 234 -0.58 17.96 8.58
C GLN A 234 -0.41 17.36 7.18
N ASP A 235 -0.26 16.04 7.13
CA ASP A 235 -0.35 15.30 5.88
C ASP A 235 -1.79 14.79 5.72
N GLY A 236 -2.53 15.43 4.81
CA GLY A 236 -3.91 15.08 4.49
C GLY A 236 -4.03 14.11 3.31
N GLU A 237 -2.92 13.65 2.72
CA GLU A 237 -2.97 12.75 1.57
C GLU A 237 -3.32 11.32 2.00
N LEU A 238 -4.43 10.81 1.49
CA LEU A 238 -4.76 9.39 1.54
C LEU A 238 -4.35 8.76 0.21
N SER A 239 -3.41 7.82 0.27
CA SER A 239 -3.03 6.98 -0.86
C SER A 239 -3.71 5.61 -0.77
N LEU A 240 -4.20 5.10 -1.89
CA LEU A 240 -4.94 3.84 -1.96
C LEU A 240 -4.44 2.96 -3.09
N LEU A 241 -4.25 1.67 -2.80
CA LEU A 241 -3.99 0.60 -3.76
C LEU A 241 -5.18 -0.34 -3.80
N ARG A 242 -5.98 -0.28 -4.88
CA ARG A 242 -7.16 -1.10 -5.10
C ARG A 242 -6.79 -2.38 -5.86
N PHE A 243 -7.39 -3.49 -5.43
CA PHE A 243 -7.27 -4.80 -6.04
C PHE A 243 -8.58 -5.09 -6.79
N GLU A 244 -8.48 -5.27 -8.10
CA GLU A 244 -9.62 -5.56 -8.98
C GLU A 244 -9.54 -6.99 -9.50
N ASP A 245 -10.69 -7.62 -9.74
CA ASP A 245 -10.76 -8.84 -10.56
C ASP A 245 -10.56 -8.53 -12.06
N GLU A 246 -10.57 -9.55 -12.91
CA GLU A 246 -10.44 -9.38 -14.36
C GLU A 246 -11.59 -8.57 -15.00
N GLY A 247 -12.77 -8.57 -14.36
CA GLY A 247 -13.94 -7.80 -14.76
C GLY A 247 -13.93 -6.34 -14.32
N GLY A 248 -12.94 -5.92 -13.52
CA GLY A 248 -12.84 -4.56 -12.95
C GLY A 248 -13.60 -4.36 -11.63
N ASN A 249 -14.19 -5.42 -11.05
CA ASN A 249 -14.87 -5.32 -9.77
C ASN A 249 -13.85 -5.23 -8.63
N ALA A 250 -14.14 -4.41 -7.62
CA ALA A 250 -13.28 -4.31 -6.45
C ALA A 250 -13.31 -5.59 -5.62
N ARG A 251 -12.13 -6.16 -5.34
CA ARG A 251 -11.94 -7.25 -4.38
C ARG A 251 -11.53 -6.75 -3.00
N GLY A 252 -10.92 -5.56 -2.93
CA GLY A 252 -10.46 -4.92 -1.70
C GLY A 252 -9.44 -3.83 -1.99
N PHE A 253 -8.90 -3.20 -0.94
CA PHE A 253 -7.86 -2.20 -1.09
C PHE A 253 -6.93 -2.13 0.13
N LEU A 254 -5.79 -1.48 -0.07
CA LEU A 254 -4.88 -0.97 0.95
C LEU A 254 -4.96 0.55 0.98
N SER A 255 -5.10 1.16 2.15
CA SER A 255 -5.11 2.62 2.30
C SER A 255 -4.05 3.09 3.29
N PHE A 256 -3.30 4.13 2.91
CA PHE A 256 -2.28 4.78 3.71
C PHE A 256 -2.73 6.21 4.02
N PHE A 257 -2.88 6.51 5.31
CA PHE A 257 -3.27 7.83 5.80
C PHE A 257 -2.70 8.06 7.21
N PRO A 258 -1.96 9.14 7.47
CA PRO A 258 -1.26 9.33 8.73
C PRO A 258 -2.18 9.95 9.81
N VAL A 259 -2.66 9.10 10.71
CA VAL A 259 -3.37 9.47 11.93
C VAL A 259 -3.15 8.40 12.97
N HIS A 260 -3.01 8.77 14.25
CA HIS A 260 -2.89 7.82 15.34
C HIS A 260 -4.20 7.05 15.56
N GLY A 261 -4.10 5.76 15.91
CA GLY A 261 -5.24 4.97 16.38
C GLY A 261 -5.52 5.22 17.86
N THR A 262 -5.83 6.48 18.20
CA THR A 262 -6.03 6.96 19.57
C THR A 262 -7.36 7.71 19.71
N SER A 263 -8.40 7.28 18.99
CA SER A 263 -9.74 7.89 19.09
C SER A 263 -10.44 7.43 20.36
N LEU A 264 -10.19 6.19 20.77
CA LEU A 264 -10.50 5.67 22.08
C LEU A 264 -9.35 6.06 23.04
N TYR A 265 -9.68 6.89 24.02
CA TYR A 265 -8.72 7.45 24.96
C TYR A 265 -8.30 6.42 26.04
N GLU A 266 -7.33 6.77 26.87
CA GLU A 266 -6.74 5.87 27.88
C GLU A 266 -7.71 5.36 28.96
N ASN A 267 -8.90 5.96 29.06
CA ASN A 267 -9.98 5.53 29.96
C ASN A 267 -10.84 4.40 29.36
N ASN A 268 -10.62 4.02 28.10
CA ASN A 268 -11.24 2.85 27.50
C ASN A 268 -10.59 1.56 28.05
N THR A 269 -11.43 0.56 28.30
CA THR A 269 -11.05 -0.78 28.75
C THR A 269 -11.58 -1.88 27.83
N LEU A 270 -12.13 -1.53 26.67
CA LEU A 270 -12.68 -2.50 25.71
C LEU A 270 -11.75 -2.67 24.51
N VAL A 271 -11.39 -3.92 24.20
CA VAL A 271 -10.54 -4.25 23.04
C VAL A 271 -11.21 -3.80 21.73
N SER A 272 -10.45 -3.13 20.86
CA SER A 272 -10.90 -2.47 19.64
C SER A 272 -9.78 -2.26 18.62
N GLY A 273 -10.16 -2.15 17.33
CA GLY A 273 -9.27 -1.71 16.25
C GLY A 273 -9.17 -0.18 16.08
N ASP A 274 -9.80 0.60 16.97
CA ASP A 274 -9.86 2.08 16.93
C ASP A 274 -10.41 2.62 15.58
N ASN A 275 -10.03 3.84 15.18
CA ASN A 275 -10.52 4.52 13.99
C ASN A 275 -10.20 3.77 12.68
N LYS A 276 -8.99 3.23 12.54
CA LYS A 276 -8.55 2.51 11.35
C LYS A 276 -9.21 1.15 11.25
N GLY A 277 -9.36 0.44 12.37
CA GLY A 277 -10.12 -0.80 12.43
C GLY A 277 -11.60 -0.57 12.13
N MET A 278 -12.20 0.49 12.65
CA MET A 278 -13.58 0.90 12.34
C MET A 278 -13.74 1.24 10.84
N ALA A 279 -12.81 2.00 10.26
CA ALA A 279 -12.84 2.32 8.84
C ALA A 279 -12.78 1.06 7.97
N ALA A 280 -11.95 0.07 8.34
CA ALA A 280 -11.91 -1.22 7.66
C ALA A 280 -13.20 -2.01 7.85
N TYR A 281 -13.76 -2.04 9.07
CA TYR A 281 -15.02 -2.73 9.37
C TYR A 281 -16.21 -2.16 8.60
N LEU A 282 -16.28 -0.84 8.41
CA LEU A 282 -17.35 -0.20 7.64
C LEU A 282 -17.28 -0.49 6.14
N TYR A 283 -16.10 -0.85 5.62
CA TYR A 283 -15.92 -1.23 4.22
C TYR A 283 -16.20 -2.72 3.98
N GLU A 284 -15.81 -3.58 4.92
CA GLU A 284 -15.95 -5.05 4.87
C GLU A 284 -17.38 -5.55 5.03
#